data_AF-A0A545B1K2-F1
#
_entry.id   AF-A0A545B1K2-F1
#
_cell.length_a   1.000
_cell.length_b   1.000
_cell.length_c   1.000
_cell.angle_alpha   90.00
_cell.angle_beta   90.00
_cell.angle_gamma   90.00
#
_symmetry.space_group_name_H-M   'P 1'
#
loop_
_entity.id
_entity.type
_entity.pdbx_description
1 polymer ?
#
loop_
_entity_poly.entity_id
_entity_poly.type
_entity_poly.pdbx_seq_one_letter_code
_entity_poly.pdbx_strand_id
1 'polypeptide(L)'
;MAEYIINADGEGSFYEYVGNTGEDDTVTVNITTGFRGSIMVVSSATDGEIDNVTLNIPDGWRLEVTESAPQEGTETPGYTSYSYILFNQNNDQVGTLSIGANEGNLACFTRGTMIQSNRGPVAIEDLAQGDLVITRDNGFKPVSWIGSTIVSGDMLARKPKLQPIRICAGALGHGLPSRDLIVSRQHRILIRSEIALRMFDTREVLVPAIKLVGQPGISVMDACDPVEYFHILLDCHEIVLSNGGWTETLFTGPEALKSIPPEARLEIETLFPQICAPDFVPVAARLIPQKGRMVKDLIAAHAATGTSLFADAASVAA
;
A
#
# COMPACT_ATOMS: atom_id res chain seq x y z
N MET A 1 -27.35 -10.84 2.91
CA MET A 1 -27.06 -9.81 1.91
C MET A 1 -26.92 -8.49 2.61
N ALA A 2 -25.71 -7.93 2.65
CA ALA A 2 -25.53 -6.55 3.08
C ALA A 2 -25.55 -5.61 1.88
N GLU A 3 -26.14 -4.44 2.08
CA GLU A 3 -26.29 -3.41 1.07
C GLU A 3 -25.41 -2.21 1.43
N TYR A 4 -24.53 -1.82 0.51
CA TYR A 4 -23.66 -0.67 0.63
C TYR A 4 -24.10 0.40 -0.38
N ILE A 5 -24.28 1.63 0.08
CA ILE A 5 -24.76 2.73 -0.76
C ILE A 5 -23.77 3.88 -0.70
N ILE A 6 -23.18 4.22 -1.84
CA ILE A 6 -22.33 5.40 -2.00
C ILE A 6 -23.07 6.45 -2.83
N ASN A 7 -23.17 7.66 -2.29
CA ASN A 7 -23.79 8.80 -2.96
C ASN A 7 -22.69 9.79 -3.34
N ALA A 8 -22.35 9.83 -4.62
CA ALA A 8 -21.40 10.75 -5.21
C ALA A 8 -22.14 11.96 -5.76
N ASP A 9 -22.35 12.97 -4.90
CA ASP A 9 -23.25 14.10 -5.16
C ASP A 9 -22.57 15.48 -5.28
N GLY A 10 -21.23 15.51 -5.29
CA GLY A 10 -20.45 16.73 -5.40
C GLY A 10 -19.02 16.50 -5.86
N GLU A 11 -18.16 17.51 -5.69
CA GLU A 11 -16.74 17.40 -6.02
C GLU A 11 -15.95 16.67 -4.93
N GLY A 12 -15.04 15.78 -5.32
CA GLY A 12 -14.10 15.11 -4.42
C GLY A 12 -14.05 13.58 -4.59
N SER A 13 -13.49 12.93 -3.57
CA SER A 13 -13.30 11.48 -3.54
C SER A 13 -14.33 10.81 -2.64
N PHE A 14 -15.00 9.79 -3.18
CA PHE A 14 -15.99 8.98 -2.48
C PHE A 14 -15.46 7.55 -2.37
N TYR A 15 -15.47 7.00 -1.17
CA TYR A 15 -14.87 5.71 -0.88
C TYR A 15 -15.84 4.82 -0.11
N GLU A 16 -16.02 3.59 -0.58
CA GLU A 16 -16.81 2.56 0.10
C GLU A 16 -15.98 1.29 0.28
N TYR A 17 -16.07 0.67 1.46
CA TYR A 17 -15.40 -0.59 1.73
C TYR A 17 -16.42 -1.67 2.04
N VAL A 18 -16.35 -2.78 1.30
CA VAL A 18 -17.30 -3.89 1.33
C VAL A 18 -16.67 -5.08 2.06
N GLY A 19 -17.22 -5.45 3.23
CA GLY A 19 -16.76 -6.62 3.99
C GLY A 19 -17.25 -6.64 5.44
N ASN A 20 -16.97 -7.74 6.16
CA ASN A 20 -17.37 -8.11 7.53
C ASN A 20 -18.75 -8.79 7.71
N THR A 21 -19.36 -9.37 6.68
CA THR A 21 -20.71 -9.96 6.78
C THR A 21 -20.72 -11.47 6.56
N GLY A 22 -19.79 -12.00 5.77
CA GLY A 22 -19.83 -13.41 5.34
C GLY A 22 -21.10 -13.74 4.55
N GLU A 23 -21.71 -12.72 3.95
CA GLU A 23 -22.95 -12.79 3.17
C GLU A 23 -22.74 -12.13 1.81
N ASP A 24 -23.54 -12.52 0.83
CA ASP A 24 -23.50 -11.95 -0.53
C ASP A 24 -23.70 -10.41 -0.50
N ASP A 25 -22.69 -9.61 -0.84
CA ASP A 25 -22.72 -8.15 -0.68
C ASP A 25 -23.16 -7.47 -1.99
N THR A 26 -24.11 -6.54 -1.88
CA THR A 26 -24.55 -5.69 -3.00
C THR A 26 -24.12 -4.25 -2.79
N VAL A 27 -23.56 -3.63 -3.83
CA VAL A 27 -23.14 -2.23 -3.83
C VAL A 27 -24.03 -1.43 -4.76
N THR A 28 -24.55 -0.30 -4.28
CA THR A 28 -25.23 0.71 -5.09
C THR A 28 -24.41 1.99 -5.11
N VAL A 29 -24.02 2.43 -6.31
CA VAL A 29 -23.32 3.69 -6.55
C VAL A 29 -24.27 4.68 -7.21
N ASN A 30 -24.63 5.74 -6.49
CA ASN A 30 -25.47 6.83 -6.99
C ASN A 30 -24.60 8.02 -7.37
N ILE A 31 -24.56 8.37 -8.64
CA ILE A 31 -23.80 9.50 -9.18
C ILE A 31 -24.78 10.59 -9.58
N THR A 32 -24.58 11.81 -9.10
CA THR A 32 -25.41 12.97 -9.50
C THR A 32 -24.69 13.85 -10.51
N THR A 33 -25.42 14.77 -11.15
CA THR A 33 -24.86 15.70 -12.14
C THR A 33 -23.80 16.66 -11.56
N GLY A 34 -23.75 16.81 -10.24
CA GLY A 34 -22.74 17.60 -9.53
C GLY A 34 -21.42 16.87 -9.30
N PHE A 35 -21.35 15.57 -9.60
CA PHE A 35 -20.15 14.77 -9.34
C PHE A 35 -18.97 15.21 -10.21
N ARG A 36 -17.85 15.47 -9.55
CA ARG A 36 -16.52 15.51 -10.17
C ARG A 36 -15.50 14.89 -9.23
N GLY A 37 -14.63 14.03 -9.72
CA GLY A 37 -13.60 13.40 -8.90
C GLY A 37 -13.65 11.90 -9.03
N SER A 38 -13.78 11.17 -7.93
CA SER A 38 -13.56 9.73 -8.00
C SER A 38 -14.36 8.91 -7.02
N ILE A 39 -14.69 7.69 -7.43
CA ILE A 39 -15.41 6.74 -6.61
C ILE A 39 -14.58 5.46 -6.53
N MET A 40 -14.32 5.00 -5.31
CA MET A 40 -13.58 3.77 -5.08
C MET A 40 -14.39 2.87 -4.15
N VAL A 41 -14.89 1.76 -4.71
CA VAL A 41 -15.59 0.70 -3.97
C VAL A 41 -14.64 -0.47 -3.84
N VAL A 42 -14.43 -0.95 -2.63
CA VAL A 42 -13.39 -1.94 -2.45
C VAL A 42 -13.69 -3.01 -1.41
N SER A 43 -13.53 -4.29 -1.75
CA SER A 43 -13.80 -5.40 -0.84
C SER A 43 -12.56 -6.05 -0.25
N SER A 44 -12.77 -6.85 0.79
CA SER A 44 -11.74 -7.65 1.46
C SER A 44 -11.49 -8.97 0.72
N ALA A 45 -10.24 -9.30 0.41
CA ALA A 45 -9.85 -10.57 -0.21
C ALA A 45 -10.07 -11.84 0.66
N THR A 46 -10.59 -11.71 1.88
CA THR A 46 -10.72 -12.82 2.85
C THR A 46 -12.15 -13.07 3.35
N ASP A 47 -13.12 -12.22 2.99
CA ASP A 47 -14.53 -12.37 3.42
C ASP A 47 -15.57 -11.62 2.55
N GLY A 48 -15.19 -10.94 1.45
CA GLY A 48 -16.05 -9.95 0.78
C GLY A 48 -16.25 -10.21 -0.72
N GLU A 49 -17.21 -11.07 -1.05
CA GLU A 49 -17.77 -11.17 -2.39
C GLU A 49 -18.65 -9.93 -2.65
N ILE A 50 -18.23 -9.04 -3.56
CA ILE A 50 -19.17 -8.09 -4.18
C ILE A 50 -19.90 -8.88 -5.26
N ASP A 51 -21.09 -9.38 -4.97
CA ASP A 51 -21.86 -10.20 -5.92
C ASP A 51 -22.54 -9.36 -6.97
N ASN A 52 -23.01 -8.18 -6.56
CA ASN A 52 -23.75 -7.31 -7.44
C ASN A 52 -23.39 -5.85 -7.23
N VAL A 53 -23.26 -5.14 -8.35
CA VAL A 53 -23.03 -3.70 -8.37
C VAL A 53 -24.14 -3.07 -9.20
N THR A 54 -24.88 -2.15 -8.59
CA THR A 54 -25.83 -1.26 -9.25
C THR A 54 -25.18 0.11 -9.42
N LEU A 55 -25.05 0.58 -10.66
CA LEU A 55 -24.53 1.92 -10.97
C LEU A 55 -25.68 2.79 -11.48
N ASN A 56 -26.02 3.82 -10.71
CA ASN A 56 -27.00 4.83 -11.09
C ASN A 56 -26.24 6.08 -11.54
N ILE A 57 -26.17 6.29 -12.85
CA ILE A 57 -25.55 7.47 -13.46
C ILE A 57 -26.60 8.45 -13.99
N PRO A 58 -26.30 9.75 -14.08
CA PRO A 58 -27.21 10.72 -14.67
C PRO A 58 -27.50 10.42 -16.15
N ASP A 59 -28.68 10.84 -16.62
CA ASP A 59 -29.07 10.69 -18.02
C ASP A 59 -28.04 11.33 -18.96
N GLY A 60 -27.67 10.61 -20.02
CA GLY A 60 -26.70 11.06 -21.01
C GLY A 60 -25.23 10.94 -20.59
N TRP A 61 -24.94 10.54 -19.34
CA TRP A 61 -23.59 10.17 -18.95
C TRP A 61 -23.23 8.78 -19.45
N ARG A 62 -21.94 8.50 -19.55
CA ARG A 62 -21.44 7.19 -19.96
C ARG A 62 -20.23 6.76 -19.15
N LEU A 63 -20.08 5.46 -19.06
CA LEU A 63 -18.93 4.78 -18.48
C LEU A 63 -18.12 4.15 -19.61
N GLU A 64 -16.81 4.32 -19.57
CA GLU A 64 -15.87 3.61 -20.43
C GLU A 64 -15.02 2.68 -19.58
N VAL A 65 -15.09 1.38 -19.84
CA VAL A 65 -14.26 0.39 -19.14
C VAL A 65 -12.84 0.56 -19.62
N THR A 66 -11.93 0.87 -18.70
CA THR A 66 -10.50 0.93 -19.01
C THR A 66 -9.80 -0.38 -18.72
N GLU A 67 -10.33 -1.17 -17.77
CA GLU A 67 -9.69 -2.40 -17.32
C GLU A 67 -10.68 -3.37 -16.66
N SER A 68 -10.49 -4.66 -16.92
CA SER A 68 -11.10 -5.75 -16.17
C SER A 68 -10.05 -6.82 -15.89
N ALA A 69 -9.81 -7.11 -14.61
CA ALA A 69 -8.81 -8.09 -14.19
C ALA A 69 -9.49 -9.17 -13.33
N PRO A 70 -9.56 -10.43 -13.80
CA PRO A 70 -9.95 -11.54 -12.94
C PRO A 70 -8.88 -11.72 -11.86
N GLN A 71 -9.29 -11.70 -10.59
CA GLN A 71 -8.40 -11.94 -9.46
C GLN A 71 -8.45 -13.43 -9.09
N GLU A 72 -7.29 -14.11 -9.17
CA GLU A 72 -7.12 -15.45 -8.58
C GLU A 72 -6.96 -15.31 -7.06
N GLY A 73 -8.09 -15.41 -6.35
CA GLY A 73 -8.15 -15.52 -4.89
C GLY A 73 -8.31 -16.96 -4.41
N THR A 74 -8.43 -17.15 -3.09
CA THR A 74 -8.77 -18.45 -2.48
C THR A 74 -10.26 -18.84 -2.62
N GLU A 75 -11.07 -18.00 -3.27
CA GLU A 75 -12.52 -18.16 -3.40
C GLU A 75 -12.94 -18.48 -4.84
N THR A 76 -14.09 -19.14 -4.97
CA THR A 76 -14.59 -19.65 -6.26
C THR A 76 -16.10 -19.38 -6.34
N PRO A 77 -16.57 -18.62 -7.36
CA PRO A 77 -15.79 -18.07 -8.47
C PRO A 77 -15.02 -16.80 -8.10
N GLY A 78 -13.82 -16.61 -8.66
CA GLY A 78 -13.02 -15.41 -8.42
C GLY A 78 -13.73 -14.12 -8.85
N TYR A 79 -13.50 -13.02 -8.13
CA TYR A 79 -14.04 -11.71 -8.47
C TYR A 79 -13.23 -11.01 -9.58
N THR A 80 -13.88 -10.14 -10.35
CA THR A 80 -13.22 -9.33 -11.40
C THR A 80 -13.20 -7.87 -10.96
N SER A 81 -12.01 -7.28 -10.82
CA SER A 81 -11.88 -5.85 -10.55
C SER A 81 -12.16 -5.06 -11.83
N TYR A 82 -12.97 -4.01 -11.73
CA TYR A 82 -13.33 -3.11 -12.83
C TYR A 82 -12.88 -1.68 -12.57
N SER A 83 -12.41 -1.01 -13.61
CA SER A 83 -12.15 0.43 -13.59
C SER A 83 -12.84 1.10 -14.77
N TYR A 84 -13.45 2.26 -14.49
CA TYR A 84 -14.23 3.05 -15.44
C TYR A 84 -13.79 4.51 -15.43
N ILE A 85 -13.82 5.13 -16.60
CA ILE A 85 -13.85 6.60 -16.75
C ILE A 85 -15.30 7.05 -16.92
N LEU A 86 -15.69 8.09 -16.18
CA LEU A 86 -17.00 8.72 -16.24
C LEU A 86 -16.94 9.95 -17.16
N PHE A 87 -17.83 9.99 -18.14
CA PHE A 87 -18.05 11.13 -19.01
C PHE A 87 -19.46 11.69 -18.83
N ASN A 88 -19.57 13.01 -18.79
CA ASN A 88 -20.86 13.69 -18.79
C ASN A 88 -21.50 13.70 -20.19
N GLN A 89 -22.71 14.25 -20.28
CA GLN A 89 -23.46 14.42 -21.54
C GLN A 89 -22.75 15.24 -22.63
N ASN A 90 -21.78 16.07 -22.25
CA ASN A 90 -20.97 16.88 -23.17
C ASN A 90 -19.69 16.17 -23.61
N ASN A 91 -19.49 14.92 -23.17
CA ASN A 91 -18.28 14.15 -23.40
C ASN A 91 -17.04 14.65 -22.62
N ASP A 92 -17.24 15.47 -21.57
CA ASP A 92 -16.16 15.83 -20.66
C ASP A 92 -15.93 14.69 -19.68
N GLN A 93 -14.68 14.33 -19.46
CA GLN A 93 -14.32 13.47 -18.34
C GLN A 93 -14.62 14.21 -17.03
N VAL A 94 -15.42 13.58 -16.18
CA VAL A 94 -15.84 14.14 -14.89
C VAL A 94 -15.29 13.35 -13.71
N GLY A 95 -14.90 12.09 -13.92
CA GLY A 95 -14.28 11.33 -12.86
C GLY A 95 -13.94 9.89 -13.20
N THR A 96 -13.59 9.13 -12.18
CA THR A 96 -13.28 7.70 -12.27
C THR A 96 -14.11 6.90 -11.29
N LEU A 97 -14.34 5.63 -11.60
CA LEU A 97 -14.95 4.65 -10.72
C LEU A 97 -14.10 3.38 -10.73
N SER A 98 -13.63 2.94 -9.58
CA SER A 98 -12.93 1.67 -9.41
C SER A 98 -13.70 0.78 -8.45
N ILE A 99 -13.89 -0.47 -8.84
CA ILE A 99 -14.55 -1.51 -8.03
C ILE A 99 -13.65 -2.72 -8.00
N GLY A 100 -13.13 -3.10 -6.84
CA GLY A 100 -12.12 -4.15 -6.74
C GLY A 100 -11.98 -4.68 -5.32
N ALA A 101 -10.98 -5.51 -5.06
CA ALA A 101 -10.59 -5.89 -3.70
C ALA A 101 -9.45 -4.98 -3.21
N ASN A 102 -9.62 -4.34 -2.04
CA ASN A 102 -8.57 -3.58 -1.34
C ASN A 102 -8.02 -4.58 -0.36
N GLU A 103 -6.99 -5.25 -0.80
CA GLU A 103 -5.96 -5.46 0.18
C GLU A 103 -5.34 -4.08 0.41
N GLY A 104 -5.28 -3.58 1.65
CA GLY A 104 -4.60 -2.32 2.00
C GLY A 104 -3.11 -2.38 1.64
N ASN A 105 -2.84 -2.29 0.33
CA ASN A 105 -1.65 -2.81 -0.36
C ASN A 105 -0.56 -1.77 -0.55
N LEU A 106 -0.79 -0.56 -0.06
CA LEU A 106 0.19 0.48 -0.15
C LEU A 106 1.14 0.45 1.04
N ALA A 107 2.42 0.49 0.71
CA ALA A 107 3.48 0.79 1.65
C ALA A 107 3.33 2.26 2.10
N CYS A 108 3.01 2.46 3.37
CA CYS A 108 2.92 3.79 3.96
C CYS A 108 3.80 3.87 5.20
N PHE A 109 4.49 4.99 5.35
CA PHE A 109 5.08 5.42 6.62
C PHE A 109 3.99 6.07 7.48
N THR A 110 4.21 6.17 8.78
CA THR A 110 3.36 7.00 9.64
C THR A 110 4.08 8.29 10.04
N ARG A 111 3.30 9.32 10.39
CA ARG A 111 3.80 10.58 10.95
C ARG A 111 4.90 10.34 12.00
N GLY A 112 5.97 11.12 11.95
CA GLY A 112 7.12 11.04 12.85
C GLY A 112 8.16 9.98 12.46
N THR A 113 7.94 9.24 11.37
CA THR A 113 8.99 8.38 10.81
C THR A 113 10.14 9.24 10.31
N MET A 114 11.36 9.00 10.79
CA MET A 114 12.55 9.71 10.36
C MET A 114 13.17 9.02 9.14
N ILE A 115 13.19 9.71 8.01
CA ILE A 115 13.88 9.27 6.80
C ILE A 115 15.27 9.90 6.77
N GLN A 116 16.30 9.09 6.57
CA GLN A 116 17.66 9.59 6.45
C GLN A 116 17.84 10.37 5.14
N SER A 117 18.16 11.65 5.27
CA SER A 117 18.43 12.55 4.15
C SER A 117 19.87 13.05 4.16
N ASN A 118 20.25 13.83 3.14
CA ASN A 118 21.53 14.53 3.09
C ASN A 118 21.67 15.62 4.18
N ARG A 119 20.56 16.03 4.81
CA ARG A 119 20.51 16.96 5.95
C ARG A 119 20.51 16.24 7.31
N GLY A 120 20.66 14.92 7.33
CA GLY A 120 20.41 14.08 8.49
C GLY A 120 19.01 13.46 8.48
N PRO A 121 18.57 12.82 9.57
CA PRO A 121 17.21 12.30 9.67
C PRO A 121 16.18 13.44 9.63
N VAL A 122 15.23 13.38 8.70
CA VAL A 122 14.11 14.33 8.54
C VAL A 122 12.80 13.58 8.73
N ALA A 123 11.84 14.16 9.43
CA ALA A 123 10.54 13.53 9.63
C ALA A 123 9.80 13.43 8.28
N ILE A 124 9.06 12.35 8.06
CA ILE A 124 8.39 12.08 6.79
C ILE A 124 7.43 13.22 6.39
N GLU A 125 6.76 13.84 7.38
CA GLU A 125 5.89 15.00 7.17
C GLU A 125 6.61 16.30 6.77
N ASP A 126 7.91 16.38 7.00
CA ASP A 126 8.75 17.55 6.72
C ASP A 126 9.56 17.36 5.43
N LEU A 127 9.47 16.20 4.79
CA LEU A 127 10.05 15.95 3.48
C LEU A 127 9.21 16.62 2.39
N ALA A 128 9.89 17.15 1.37
CA ALA A 128 9.27 17.72 0.19
C ALA A 128 9.82 17.07 -1.09
N GLN A 129 9.09 17.25 -2.19
CA GLN A 129 9.61 16.91 -3.52
C GLN A 129 10.97 17.58 -3.75
N GLY A 130 11.93 16.81 -4.28
CA GLY A 130 13.30 17.21 -4.52
C GLY A 130 14.25 16.99 -3.34
N ASP A 131 13.76 16.71 -2.13
CA ASP A 131 14.62 16.37 -1.00
C ASP A 131 15.41 15.09 -1.27
N LEU A 132 16.70 15.08 -0.88
CA LEU A 132 17.61 13.98 -1.14
C LEU A 132 17.61 12.98 0.02
N VAL A 133 17.05 11.79 -0.20
CA VAL A 133 17.00 10.69 0.76
C VAL A 133 18.06 9.63 0.44
N ILE A 134 18.66 9.03 1.46
CA ILE A 134 19.61 7.93 1.24
C ILE A 134 18.86 6.70 0.75
N THR A 135 19.38 6.08 -0.30
CA THR A 135 18.95 4.77 -0.77
C THR A 135 20.05 3.74 -0.60
N ARG A 136 19.67 2.47 -0.54
CA ARG A 136 20.59 1.36 -0.26
C ARG A 136 21.66 1.19 -1.34
N ASP A 137 21.30 1.38 -2.61
CA ASP A 137 22.15 1.03 -3.74
C ASP A 137 22.70 2.24 -4.50
N ASN A 138 21.94 3.34 -4.52
CA ASN A 138 22.16 4.43 -5.46
C ASN A 138 22.52 5.76 -4.78
N GLY A 139 22.91 5.71 -3.51
CA GLY A 139 23.28 6.90 -2.72
C GLY A 139 22.09 7.80 -2.46
N PHE A 140 22.30 9.12 -2.47
CA PHE A 140 21.21 10.08 -2.28
C PHE A 140 20.38 10.24 -3.55
N LYS A 141 19.06 10.10 -3.45
CA LYS A 141 18.11 10.28 -4.54
C LYS A 141 17.00 11.27 -4.18
N PRO A 142 16.54 12.09 -5.15
CA PRO A 142 15.48 13.05 -4.90
C PRO A 142 14.15 12.33 -4.71
N VAL A 143 13.36 12.76 -3.73
CA VAL A 143 11.95 12.40 -3.62
C VAL A 143 11.23 12.99 -4.82
N SER A 144 10.67 12.14 -5.68
CA SER A 144 9.95 12.56 -6.88
C SER A 144 8.52 12.98 -6.53
N TRP A 145 7.90 12.33 -5.54
CA TRP A 145 6.58 12.73 -5.01
C TRP A 145 6.43 12.30 -3.56
N ILE A 146 5.63 13.06 -2.80
CA ILE A 146 5.20 12.72 -1.46
C ILE A 146 3.73 13.06 -1.29
N GLY A 147 2.96 12.14 -0.70
CA GLY A 147 1.55 12.37 -0.38
C GLY A 147 1.20 11.77 0.98
N SER A 148 0.18 12.34 1.61
CA SER A 148 -0.30 11.86 2.90
C SER A 148 -1.82 11.69 2.94
N THR A 149 -2.29 10.88 3.88
CA THR A 149 -3.72 10.68 4.15
C THR A 149 -3.92 10.39 5.64
N ILE A 150 -4.88 11.07 6.25
CA ILE A 150 -5.26 10.85 7.65
C ILE A 150 -6.39 9.82 7.72
N VAL A 151 -6.19 8.77 8.50
CA VAL A 151 -7.20 7.78 8.84
C VAL A 151 -7.66 8.04 10.27
N SER A 152 -8.95 8.32 10.45
CA SER A 152 -9.51 8.62 11.77
C SER A 152 -9.48 7.40 12.70
N GLY A 153 -9.47 7.64 14.02
CA GLY A 153 -9.54 6.59 15.04
C GLY A 153 -10.76 5.67 14.87
N ASP A 154 -11.94 6.24 14.62
CA ASP A 154 -13.16 5.48 14.34
C ASP A 154 -13.01 4.57 13.12
N MET A 155 -12.29 5.03 12.08
CA MET A 155 -12.04 4.22 10.89
C MET A 155 -11.04 3.09 11.20
N LEU A 156 -10.00 3.34 12.00
CA LEU A 156 -9.04 2.31 12.43
C LEU A 156 -9.70 1.24 13.30
N ALA A 157 -10.60 1.63 14.20
CA ALA A 157 -11.38 0.71 15.03
C ALA A 157 -12.31 -0.18 14.20
N ARG A 158 -12.96 0.38 13.17
CA ARG A 158 -13.85 -0.36 12.26
C ARG A 158 -13.10 -1.18 11.21
N LYS A 159 -11.85 -0.81 10.89
CA LYS A 159 -11.04 -1.44 9.83
C LYS A 159 -9.68 -1.87 10.38
N PRO A 160 -9.57 -3.02 11.06
CA PRO A 160 -8.31 -3.54 11.61
C PRO A 160 -7.19 -3.76 10.58
N LYS A 161 -7.53 -3.89 9.29
CA LYS A 161 -6.56 -3.95 8.18
C LYS A 161 -5.88 -2.61 7.89
N LEU A 162 -6.39 -1.49 8.41
CA LEU A 162 -5.75 -0.17 8.36
C LEU A 162 -4.89 0.12 9.60
N GLN A 163 -4.94 -0.75 10.62
CA GLN A 163 -4.09 -0.59 11.80
C GLN A 163 -2.62 -0.81 11.46
N PRO A 164 -1.71 0.08 11.92
CA PRO A 164 -0.31 -0.01 11.56
C PRO A 164 0.39 -1.17 12.28
N ILE A 165 1.54 -1.56 11.76
CA ILE A 165 2.48 -2.47 12.41
C ILE A 165 3.54 -1.64 13.11
N ARG A 166 3.75 -1.91 14.40
CA ARG A 166 4.88 -1.41 15.16
C ARG A 166 5.99 -2.44 15.12
N ILE A 167 7.16 -2.01 14.68
CA ILE A 167 8.43 -2.71 14.76
C ILE A 167 9.26 -1.97 15.82
N CYS A 168 9.37 -2.54 17.02
CA CYS A 168 10.11 -1.93 18.12
C CYS A 168 11.59 -1.75 17.78
N ALA A 169 12.23 -0.77 18.41
CA ALA A 169 13.67 -0.58 18.32
C ALA A 169 14.42 -1.91 18.59
N GLY A 170 15.35 -2.27 17.71
CA GLY A 170 16.14 -3.50 17.79
C GLY A 170 15.44 -4.79 17.34
N ALA A 171 14.15 -4.77 16.99
CA ALA A 171 13.38 -5.98 16.68
C ALA A 171 13.80 -6.72 15.39
N LEU A 172 14.45 -6.04 14.45
CA LEU A 172 14.99 -6.68 13.23
C LEU A 172 16.37 -7.30 13.45
N GLY A 173 17.03 -6.98 14.57
CA GLY A 173 18.37 -7.45 14.93
C GLY A 173 19.44 -6.36 14.83
N HIS A 174 20.56 -6.59 15.53
CA HIS A 174 21.71 -5.67 15.60
C HIS A 174 21.36 -4.20 15.92
N GLY A 175 20.35 -3.98 16.77
CA GLY A 175 19.92 -2.63 17.15
C GLY A 175 19.06 -1.92 16.09
N LEU A 176 18.56 -2.65 15.08
CA LEU A 176 17.67 -2.11 14.05
C LEU A 176 16.20 -2.52 14.27
N PRO A 177 15.23 -1.65 13.96
CA PRO A 177 15.42 -0.21 13.72
C PRO A 177 15.98 0.49 14.98
N SER A 178 16.62 1.65 14.82
CA SER A 178 17.24 2.40 15.93
C SER A 178 16.23 3.05 16.87
N ARG A 179 14.98 3.18 16.42
CA ARG A 179 13.79 3.59 17.16
C ARG A 179 12.60 2.86 16.58
N ASP A 180 11.47 2.90 17.28
CA ASP A 180 10.25 2.25 16.80
C ASP A 180 9.86 2.75 15.41
N LEU A 181 9.63 1.80 14.50
CA LEU A 181 9.18 2.05 13.16
C LEU A 181 7.72 1.62 13.06
N ILE A 182 6.84 2.56 12.72
CA ILE A 182 5.40 2.33 12.62
C ILE A 182 5.02 2.53 11.14
N VAL A 183 4.50 1.48 10.52
CA VAL A 183 4.22 1.44 9.08
C VAL A 183 2.89 0.76 8.79
N SER A 184 2.35 0.94 7.58
CA SER A 184 1.20 0.16 7.13
C SER A 184 1.52 -1.33 7.07
N ARG A 185 0.48 -2.18 7.09
CA ARG A 185 0.61 -3.64 7.12
C ARG A 185 1.41 -4.21 5.95
N GLN A 186 1.22 -3.65 4.76
CA GLN A 186 1.84 -4.15 3.54
C GLN A 186 3.18 -3.47 3.21
N HIS A 187 3.60 -2.48 4.00
CA HIS A 187 4.91 -1.87 3.86
C HIS A 187 6.01 -2.92 3.98
N ARG A 188 6.82 -3.09 2.94
CA ARG A 188 7.85 -4.11 2.95
C ARG A 188 9.11 -3.62 3.63
N ILE A 189 9.59 -4.49 4.51
CA ILE A 189 10.83 -4.33 5.25
C ILE A 189 11.89 -5.17 4.56
N LEU A 190 13.10 -4.64 4.44
CA LEU A 190 14.23 -5.41 3.93
C LEU A 190 14.68 -6.42 4.98
N ILE A 191 14.60 -7.70 4.60
CA ILE A 191 15.18 -8.82 5.35
C ILE A 191 16.50 -9.18 4.68
N ARG A 192 17.55 -9.29 5.50
CA ARG A 192 18.89 -9.65 5.02
C ARG A 192 19.47 -10.78 5.85
N SER A 193 19.59 -11.98 5.27
CA SER A 193 20.11 -13.15 6.00
C SER A 193 20.66 -14.27 5.10
N GLU A 194 21.46 -15.17 5.70
CA GLU A 194 21.89 -16.41 5.05
C GLU A 194 20.72 -17.40 4.85
N ILE A 195 19.65 -17.28 5.64
CA ILE A 195 18.42 -18.08 5.46
C ILE A 195 17.75 -17.63 4.16
N ALA A 196 17.63 -16.32 3.92
CA ALA A 196 17.11 -15.78 2.67
C ALA A 196 17.93 -16.26 1.47
N LEU A 197 19.27 -16.27 1.58
CA LEU A 197 20.14 -16.79 0.52
C LEU A 197 19.83 -18.24 0.15
N ARG A 198 19.68 -19.12 1.15
CA ARG A 198 19.36 -20.55 0.91
C ARG A 198 17.97 -20.76 0.30
N MET A 199 17.01 -19.90 0.61
CA MET A 199 15.61 -20.05 0.19
C MET A 199 15.30 -19.38 -1.16
N PHE A 200 15.99 -18.28 -1.46
CA PHE A 200 15.65 -17.39 -2.57
C PHE A 200 16.82 -17.08 -3.50
N ASP A 201 17.98 -17.70 -3.28
CA ASP A 201 19.24 -17.43 -4.02
C ASP A 201 19.70 -15.96 -3.95
N THR A 202 19.22 -15.22 -2.94
CA THR A 202 19.64 -13.85 -2.63
C THR A 202 19.58 -13.63 -1.13
N ARG A 203 20.55 -12.86 -0.60
CA ARG A 203 20.56 -12.50 0.82
C ARG A 203 19.46 -11.51 1.18
N GLU A 204 18.92 -10.77 0.22
CA GLU A 204 18.07 -9.61 0.45
C GLU A 204 16.70 -9.79 -0.22
N VAL A 205 15.66 -9.74 0.61
CA VAL A 205 14.26 -9.85 0.17
C VAL A 205 13.39 -8.81 0.87
N LEU A 206 12.35 -8.34 0.19
CA LEU A 206 11.35 -7.43 0.74
C LEU A 206 10.15 -8.23 1.28
N VAL A 207 9.85 -8.07 2.57
CA VAL A 207 8.77 -8.81 3.25
C VAL A 207 7.77 -7.82 3.85
N PRO A 208 6.45 -7.96 3.59
CA PRO A 208 5.44 -7.11 4.21
C PRO A 208 5.48 -7.17 5.74
N ALA A 209 5.38 -6.01 6.41
CA ALA A 209 5.46 -5.89 7.87
C ALA A 209 4.47 -6.81 8.60
N ILE A 210 3.26 -7.00 8.07
CA ILE A 210 2.25 -7.91 8.66
C ILE A 210 2.73 -9.36 8.73
N LYS A 211 3.60 -9.80 7.81
CA LYS A 211 4.15 -11.17 7.82
C LYS A 211 5.24 -11.36 8.89
N LEU A 212 5.71 -10.26 9.48
CA LEU A 212 6.68 -10.28 10.58
C LEU A 212 5.99 -10.30 11.96
N VAL A 213 4.68 -10.06 12.03
CA VAL A 213 3.94 -10.09 13.30
C VAL A 213 4.07 -11.45 13.98
N GLY A 214 4.33 -11.42 15.28
CA GLY A 214 4.62 -12.61 16.09
C GLY A 214 6.13 -12.84 16.30
N GLN A 215 6.99 -12.13 15.57
CA GLN A 215 8.40 -12.00 15.96
C GLN A 215 8.53 -11.10 17.20
N PRO A 216 9.54 -11.32 18.05
CA PRO A 216 9.78 -10.49 19.23
C PRO A 216 9.85 -9.00 18.87
N GLY A 217 9.01 -8.17 19.51
CA GLY A 217 8.98 -6.73 19.27
C GLY A 217 8.25 -6.28 18.00
N ILE A 218 7.52 -7.16 17.31
CA ILE A 218 6.73 -6.80 16.12
C ILE A 218 5.25 -7.18 16.32
N SER A 219 4.38 -6.18 16.33
CA SER A 219 2.94 -6.36 16.59
C SER A 219 2.06 -5.37 15.81
N VAL A 220 0.79 -5.73 15.64
CA VAL A 220 -0.23 -4.78 15.21
C VAL A 220 -0.44 -3.76 16.33
N MET A 221 -0.49 -2.48 15.99
CA MET A 221 -0.83 -1.42 16.92
C MET A 221 -2.34 -1.24 16.93
N ASP A 222 -2.97 -1.48 18.07
CA ASP A 222 -4.38 -1.16 18.26
C ASP A 222 -4.52 0.36 18.47
N ALA A 223 -4.61 1.08 17.35
CA ALA A 223 -4.66 2.54 17.32
C ALA A 223 -6.11 3.02 17.38
N CYS A 224 -6.46 3.67 18.50
CA CYS A 224 -7.73 4.39 18.65
C CYS A 224 -7.64 5.87 18.26
N ASP A 225 -6.41 6.40 18.14
CA ASP A 225 -6.15 7.77 17.69
C ASP A 225 -5.98 7.82 16.18
N PRO A 226 -6.29 8.96 15.52
CA PRO A 226 -6.04 9.14 14.09
C PRO A 226 -4.58 8.89 13.73
N VAL A 227 -4.35 8.18 12.62
CA VAL A 227 -3.02 7.91 12.07
C VAL A 227 -2.90 8.59 10.72
N GLU A 228 -1.85 9.40 10.55
CA GLU A 228 -1.50 9.96 9.26
C GLU A 228 -0.45 9.09 8.57
N TYR A 229 -0.81 8.62 7.38
CA TYR A 229 0.02 7.78 6.52
C TYR A 229 0.65 8.62 5.43
N PHE A 230 1.91 8.32 5.10
CA PHE A 230 2.70 9.00 4.09
C PHE A 230 3.28 8.02 3.08
N HIS A 231 3.33 8.44 1.83
CA HIS A 231 3.94 7.71 0.72
C HIS A 231 5.01 8.58 0.09
N ILE A 232 6.15 7.99 -0.22
CA ILE A 232 7.19 8.64 -1.03
C ILE A 232 7.47 7.80 -2.26
N LEU A 233 7.54 8.47 -3.40
CA LEU A 233 7.92 7.90 -4.68
C LEU A 233 9.26 8.51 -5.11
N LEU A 234 10.15 7.67 -5.61
CA LEU A 234 11.39 8.05 -6.26
C LEU A 234 11.30 7.65 -7.75
N ASP A 235 12.25 8.11 -8.57
CA ASP A 235 12.29 7.80 -10.01
C ASP A 235 12.33 6.28 -10.29
N CYS A 236 12.85 5.51 -9.35
CA CYS A 236 12.84 4.05 -9.34
C CYS A 236 12.33 3.56 -7.98
N HIS A 237 11.88 2.31 -7.92
CA HIS A 237 11.65 1.67 -6.64
C HIS A 237 12.97 1.53 -5.89
N GLU A 238 13.05 2.11 -4.70
CA GLU A 238 14.27 2.19 -3.90
C GLU A 238 14.02 1.66 -2.50
N ILE A 239 15.10 1.37 -1.77
CA ILE A 239 15.06 1.01 -0.36
C ILE A 239 15.72 2.16 0.41
N VAL A 240 14.95 2.80 1.28
CA VAL A 240 15.37 3.95 2.08
C VAL A 240 15.63 3.56 3.53
N LEU A 241 16.44 4.36 4.23
CA LEU A 241 16.70 4.17 5.65
C LEU A 241 15.67 4.96 6.48
N SER A 242 14.74 4.27 7.12
CA SER A 242 13.64 4.80 7.92
C SER A 242 13.77 4.36 9.39
N ASN A 243 13.89 5.32 10.30
CA ASN A 243 14.17 5.06 11.73
C ASN A 243 15.38 4.13 11.98
N GLY A 244 16.32 4.06 11.04
CA GLY A 244 17.48 3.15 11.04
C GLY A 244 17.20 1.75 10.48
N GLY A 245 15.96 1.39 10.18
CA GLY A 245 15.62 0.19 9.42
C GLY A 245 15.60 0.45 7.91
N TRP A 246 15.79 -0.58 7.10
CA TRP A 246 15.69 -0.48 5.64
C TRP A 246 14.30 -0.88 5.17
N THR A 247 13.61 0.03 4.47
CA THR A 247 12.23 -0.16 3.99
C THR A 247 12.07 0.33 2.57
N GLU A 248 11.04 -0.16 1.89
CA GLU A 248 10.77 0.28 0.52
C GLU A 248 10.22 1.70 0.40
N THR A 249 10.45 2.33 -0.76
CA THR A 249 9.62 3.44 -1.24
C THR A 249 8.35 2.89 -1.88
N LEU A 250 7.40 3.76 -2.26
CA LEU A 250 6.21 3.34 -2.97
C LEU A 250 6.60 2.58 -4.25
N PHE A 251 6.16 1.32 -4.34
CA PHE A 251 6.33 0.48 -5.53
C PHE A 251 5.09 0.59 -6.42
N THR A 252 5.11 1.55 -7.36
CA THR A 252 4.01 1.77 -8.29
C THR A 252 4.04 0.77 -9.44
N GLY A 253 3.18 -0.24 -9.39
CA GLY A 253 2.66 -0.89 -10.61
C GLY A 253 1.29 -0.32 -10.98
N PRO A 254 0.75 -0.62 -12.19
CA PRO A 254 -0.59 -0.17 -12.60
C PRO A 254 -1.67 -0.47 -11.55
N GLU A 255 -1.55 -1.60 -10.84
CA GLU A 255 -2.44 -1.98 -9.73
C GLU A 255 -2.27 -1.14 -8.46
N ALA A 256 -1.04 -0.75 -8.09
CA ALA A 256 -0.78 0.03 -6.88
C ALA A 256 -1.33 1.46 -7.01
N LEU A 257 -1.28 2.05 -8.20
CA LEU A 257 -1.82 3.38 -8.47
C LEU A 257 -3.35 3.45 -8.29
N LYS A 258 -4.07 2.32 -8.44
CA LYS A 258 -5.53 2.24 -8.20
C LYS A 258 -5.92 2.44 -6.76
N SER A 259 -5.00 2.18 -5.82
CA SER A 259 -5.26 2.30 -4.38
C SER A 259 -4.88 3.66 -3.79
N ILE A 260 -4.30 4.56 -4.59
CA ILE A 260 -3.96 5.93 -4.19
C ILE A 260 -5.22 6.80 -4.30
N PRO A 261 -5.47 7.72 -3.35
CA PRO A 261 -6.58 8.67 -3.46
C PRO A 261 -6.56 9.36 -4.82
N PRO A 262 -7.69 9.51 -5.53
CA PRO A 262 -7.61 9.86 -6.94
C PRO A 262 -7.09 11.27 -7.24
N GLU A 263 -7.14 12.19 -6.28
CA GLU A 263 -6.41 13.47 -6.38
C GLU A 263 -4.90 13.26 -6.44
N ALA A 264 -4.36 12.44 -5.54
CA ALA A 264 -2.95 12.05 -5.53
C ALA A 264 -2.59 11.16 -6.73
N ARG A 265 -3.52 10.30 -7.18
CA ARG A 265 -3.34 9.51 -8.40
C ARG A 265 -3.25 10.41 -9.63
N LEU A 266 -4.17 11.37 -9.78
CA LEU A 266 -4.19 12.30 -10.90
C LEU A 266 -2.92 13.16 -10.91
N GLU A 267 -2.45 13.56 -9.73
CA GLU A 267 -1.16 14.23 -9.57
C GLU A 267 0.00 13.33 -10.02
N ILE A 268 0.07 12.08 -9.55
CA ILE A 268 1.12 11.12 -9.97
C ILE A 268 1.03 10.83 -11.48
N GLU A 269 -0.16 10.65 -12.05
CA GLU A 269 -0.36 10.45 -13.49
C GLU A 269 0.06 11.68 -14.30
N THR A 270 -0.19 12.88 -13.77
CA THR A 270 0.21 14.15 -14.40
C THR A 270 1.72 14.36 -14.37
N LEU A 271 2.36 14.05 -13.22
CA LEU A 271 3.79 14.26 -13.02
C LEU A 271 4.66 13.13 -13.59
N PHE A 272 4.14 11.90 -13.59
CA PHE A 272 4.84 10.69 -14.00
C PHE A 272 4.00 9.82 -14.95
N PRO A 273 3.60 10.35 -16.12
CA PRO A 273 2.80 9.58 -17.07
C PRO A 273 3.50 8.29 -17.52
N GLN A 274 4.84 8.26 -17.52
CA GLN A 274 5.64 7.10 -17.93
C GLN A 274 5.58 5.89 -16.98
N ILE A 275 5.36 6.10 -15.68
CA ILE A 275 5.24 4.99 -14.70
C ILE A 275 3.78 4.53 -14.51
N CYS A 276 2.86 5.32 -15.05
CA CYS A 276 1.43 5.01 -15.09
C CYS A 276 1.01 4.37 -16.43
N ALA A 277 1.95 4.23 -17.37
CA ALA A 277 1.67 3.66 -18.68
C ALA A 277 1.25 2.18 -18.56
N PRO A 278 0.29 1.69 -19.36
CA PRO A 278 -0.19 0.30 -19.27
C PRO A 278 0.89 -0.75 -19.52
N ASP A 279 1.94 -0.41 -20.28
CA ASP A 279 3.09 -1.25 -20.59
C ASP A 279 4.28 -1.04 -19.64
N PHE A 280 4.14 -0.16 -18.64
CA PHE A 280 5.17 0.03 -17.63
C PHE A 280 5.26 -1.21 -16.74
N VAL A 281 6.39 -1.90 -16.81
CA VAL A 281 6.72 -3.02 -15.93
C VAL A 281 7.52 -2.47 -14.75
N PRO A 282 6.93 -2.38 -13.54
CA PRO A 282 7.66 -1.87 -12.39
C PRO A 282 8.75 -2.85 -11.97
N VAL A 283 9.98 -2.36 -11.85
CA VAL A 283 11.13 -3.16 -11.40
C VAL A 283 11.33 -2.96 -9.91
N ALA A 284 11.23 -4.03 -9.14
CA ALA A 284 11.43 -3.94 -7.70
C ALA A 284 12.92 -3.82 -7.33
N ALA A 285 13.25 -3.01 -6.32
CA ALA A 285 14.61 -2.84 -5.82
C ALA A 285 15.24 -4.16 -5.35
N ARG A 286 14.42 -5.07 -4.82
CA ARG A 286 14.79 -6.42 -4.38
C ARG A 286 13.67 -7.41 -4.66
N LEU A 287 14.00 -8.70 -4.57
CA LEU A 287 13.04 -9.77 -4.70
C LEU A 287 11.92 -9.62 -3.67
N ILE A 288 10.68 -9.64 -4.15
CA ILE A 288 9.47 -9.73 -3.33
C ILE A 288 8.96 -11.17 -3.48
N PRO A 289 9.03 -12.02 -2.44
CA PRO A 289 8.57 -13.39 -2.54
C PRO A 289 7.05 -13.45 -2.80
N GLN A 290 6.66 -13.96 -3.98
CA GLN A 290 5.27 -14.00 -4.43
C GLN A 290 4.41 -15.00 -3.65
N LYS A 291 5.02 -16.09 -3.17
CA LYS A 291 4.30 -17.15 -2.44
C LYS A 291 4.33 -16.87 -0.93
N GLY A 292 3.18 -16.54 -0.36
CA GLY A 292 3.04 -16.30 1.08
C GLY A 292 3.54 -17.44 1.97
N ARG A 293 3.49 -18.69 1.49
CA ARG A 293 4.06 -19.85 2.19
C ARG A 293 5.58 -19.73 2.37
N MET A 294 6.31 -19.29 1.34
CA MET A 294 7.77 -19.14 1.41
C MET A 294 8.17 -18.06 2.41
N VAL A 295 7.40 -16.96 2.48
CA VAL A 295 7.61 -15.92 3.50
C VAL A 295 7.39 -16.50 4.89
N LYS A 296 6.31 -17.26 5.11
CA LYS A 296 6.04 -17.89 6.41
C LYS A 296 7.17 -18.82 6.82
N ASP A 297 7.68 -19.65 5.90
CA ASP A 297 8.77 -20.58 6.17
C ASP A 297 10.09 -19.84 6.47
N LEU A 298 10.36 -18.71 5.80
CA LEU A 298 11.51 -17.83 6.09
C LEU A 298 11.45 -17.32 7.52
N ILE A 299 10.31 -16.73 7.91
CA ILE A 299 10.11 -16.15 9.24
C ILE A 299 10.14 -17.22 10.34
N ALA A 300 9.58 -18.40 10.07
CA ALA A 300 9.67 -19.54 10.99
C ALA A 300 11.11 -20.04 11.17
N ALA A 301 11.92 -20.07 10.10
CA ALA A 301 13.32 -20.47 10.18
C ALA A 301 14.17 -19.47 10.99
N HIS A 302 13.90 -18.16 10.87
CA HIS A 302 14.51 -17.14 11.72
C HIS A 302 14.18 -17.35 13.20
N ALA A 303 12.89 -17.55 13.52
CA ALA A 303 12.45 -17.82 14.89
C ALA A 303 13.07 -19.10 15.48
N ALA A 304 13.12 -20.18 14.69
CA ALA A 304 13.66 -21.47 15.14
C ALA A 304 15.17 -21.43 15.41
N THR A 305 15.91 -20.61 14.68
CA THR A 305 17.38 -20.51 14.80
C THR A 305 17.84 -19.35 15.70
N GLY A 306 16.95 -18.43 16.06
CA GLY A 306 17.31 -17.19 16.75
C GLY A 306 18.13 -16.22 15.89
N THR A 307 18.17 -16.42 14.56
CA THR A 307 18.93 -15.58 13.65
C THR A 307 18.21 -14.25 13.43
N SER A 308 18.95 -13.13 13.48
CA SER A 308 18.40 -11.80 13.20
C SER A 308 17.81 -11.69 11.79
N LEU A 309 16.70 -10.96 11.65
CA LEU A 309 16.01 -10.72 10.37
C LEU A 309 16.83 -9.83 9.44
N PHE A 310 17.65 -8.96 10.00
CA PHE A 310 18.63 -8.16 9.29
C PHE A 310 20.00 -8.37 9.91
N ALA A 311 20.98 -8.74 9.10
CA ALA A 311 22.39 -8.74 9.45
C ALA A 311 23.16 -8.11 8.29
N ASP A 312 24.11 -7.20 8.55
CA ASP A 312 25.05 -6.73 7.52
C ASP A 312 26.25 -7.67 7.40
N ALA A 313 27.01 -7.56 6.30
CA ALA A 313 28.18 -8.40 6.05
C ALA A 313 29.30 -8.30 7.11
N ALA A 314 29.17 -7.39 8.08
CA ALA A 314 30.16 -7.13 9.12
C ALA A 314 29.79 -7.64 10.53
N SER A 315 28.74 -8.46 10.71
CA SER A 315 28.41 -9.03 12.03
C SER A 315 28.78 -10.51 12.23
N VAL A 316 29.69 -11.06 11.41
CA VAL A 316 30.37 -12.33 11.70
C VAL A 316 31.83 -12.05 12.06
N ALA A 317 32.07 -11.49 13.25
CA ALA A 317 33.32 -11.60 14.00
C ALA A 317 33.23 -10.88 15.35
N ALA A 318 32.91 -11.64 16.41
CA ALA A 318 33.59 -11.70 17.71
C ALA A 318 32.77 -12.56 18.67
#